data_AF-A0A5D4S0H1-F1
#
_entry.id   AF-A0A5D4S0H1-F1
#
_cell.length_a   1.000
_cell.length_b   1.000
_cell.length_c   1.000
_cell.angle_alpha   90.00
_cell.angle_beta   90.00
_cell.angle_gamma   90.00
#
_symmetry.space_group_name_H-M   'P 1'
#
loop_
_entity.id
_entity.type
_entity.pdbx_description
1 polymer ?
#
loop_
_entity_poly.entity_id
_entity_poly.type
_entity_poly.pdbx_seq_one_letter_code
_entity_poly.pdbx_strand_id
1 'polypeptide(L)' 'MPSKKTHSVSVKGQFDQDKMEITEITKEDEFTYDFDKILQEFDGKNIMISIKEDVELPVKDEEGE' A
#
# COMPACT_ATOMS: atom_id res chain seq x y z
N MET A 1 -6.18 26.66 19.08
CA MET A 1 -5.56 25.42 18.56
C MET A 1 -5.41 25.60 17.06
N PRO A 2 -4.22 25.46 16.46
CA PRO A 2 -4.09 25.55 15.02
C PRO A 2 -4.82 24.37 14.38
N SER A 3 -5.80 24.65 13.54
CA SER A 3 -6.53 23.65 12.77
C SER A 3 -5.66 23.18 11.61
N LYS A 4 -5.27 21.90 11.60
CA LYS A 4 -4.57 21.28 10.48
C LYS A 4 -5.57 20.49 9.66
N LYS A 5 -5.64 20.74 8.34
CA LYS A 5 -6.38 19.89 7.40
C LYS A 5 -5.43 18.84 6.84
N THR A 6 -5.77 17.57 7.01
CA THR A 6 -5.00 16.43 6.50
C THR A 6 -5.71 15.83 5.30
N HIS A 7 -4.97 15.57 4.23
CA HIS A 7 -5.39 14.74 3.10
C HIS A 7 -4.50 13.50 3.08
N SER A 8 -5.10 12.31 3.04
CA SER A 8 -4.39 11.04 3.14
C SER A 8 -5.06 10.02 2.23
N VAL A 9 -4.24 9.25 1.51
CA VAL A 9 -4.67 8.11 0.68
C VAL A 9 -3.99 6.86 1.24
N SER A 10 -4.70 5.74 1.25
CA SER A 10 -4.16 4.44 1.65
C SER A 10 -4.70 3.38 0.72
N VAL A 11 -3.80 2.63 0.11
CA VAL A 11 -4.06 1.57 -0.87
C VAL A 11 -3.32 0.31 -0.42
N LYS A 12 -3.96 -0.84 -0.58
CA LYS A 12 -3.40 -2.14 -0.20
C LYS A 12 -3.55 -3.09 -1.37
N GLY A 13 -2.48 -3.77 -1.73
CA GLY A 13 -2.49 -4.72 -2.83
C GLY A 13 -1.08 -5.13 -3.22
N GLN A 14 -0.98 -5.89 -4.30
CA GLN A 14 0.28 -6.20 -4.95
C GLN A 14 0.74 -4.97 -5.74
N PHE A 15 1.94 -4.48 -5.43
CA PHE A 15 2.55 -3.37 -6.16
C PHE A 15 3.33 -3.90 -7.38
N ASP A 16 2.97 -3.42 -8.57
CA ASP A 16 3.70 -3.64 -9.83
C ASP A 16 4.45 -2.34 -10.17
N GLN A 17 5.77 -2.33 -9.95
CA GLN A 17 6.61 -1.15 -10.16
C GLN A 17 6.74 -0.76 -11.63
N ASP A 18 6.72 -1.73 -12.55
CA ASP A 18 6.90 -1.46 -13.98
C ASP A 18 5.67 -0.75 -14.56
N LYS A 19 4.49 -1.07 -14.04
CA LYS A 19 3.23 -0.41 -14.42
C LYS A 19 2.84 0.75 -13.52
N MET A 20 3.48 0.87 -12.35
CA MET A 20 3.07 1.79 -11.28
C MET A 20 1.60 1.58 -10.87
N GLU A 21 1.24 0.31 -10.66
CA GLU A 21 -0.13 -0.09 -10.29
C GLU A 21 -0.12 -0.84 -8.95
N ILE A 22 -1.23 -0.73 -8.21
CA ILE A 22 -1.50 -1.54 -7.04
C ILE A 22 -2.77 -2.34 -7.31
N THR A 23 -2.67 -3.66 -7.28
CA THR A 23 -3.81 -4.56 -7.51
C THR A 23 -4.25 -5.20 -6.20
N GLU A 24 -5.48 -4.90 -5.80
CA GLU A 24 -6.15 -5.52 -4.65
C GLU A 24 -7.03 -6.67 -5.11
N ILE A 25 -6.66 -7.89 -4.73
CA ILE A 25 -7.46 -9.08 -5.01
C ILE A 25 -8.30 -9.39 -3.78
N THR A 26 -9.62 -9.35 -3.94
CA THR A 26 -10.58 -9.74 -2.90
C THR A 26 -11.22 -11.09 -3.23
N LYS A 27 -12.13 -11.57 -2.38
CA LYS A 27 -12.88 -12.80 -2.68
C LYS A 27 -13.91 -12.61 -3.81
N GLU A 28 -14.29 -11.36 -4.08
CA GLU A 28 -15.41 -11.01 -4.94
C GLU A 28 -14.94 -10.42 -6.26
N ASP A 29 -13.87 -9.63 -6.24
CA ASP A 29 -13.38 -8.89 -7.40
C ASP A 29 -11.89 -8.52 -7.28
N GLU A 30 -11.36 -7.99 -8.38
CA GLU A 30 -10.01 -7.45 -8.53
C GLU A 30 -10.07 -5.94 -8.82
N PHE A 31 -9.42 -5.15 -7.96
CA PHE A 31 -9.36 -3.69 -8.11
C PHE A 31 -7.93 -3.26 -8.44
N THR A 32 -7.75 -2.51 -9.52
CA THR A 32 -6.44 -1.95 -9.89
C THR A 32 -6.45 -0.43 -9.69
N TYR A 33 -5.48 0.06 -8.92
CA TYR A 33 -5.27 1.47 -8.63
C TYR A 33 -4.01 1.96 -9.36
N ASP A 34 -4.14 3.04 -10.13
CA ASP A 34 -3.01 3.72 -10.77
C ASP A 34 -2.24 4.53 -9.71
N PHE A 35 -1.11 3.99 -9.27
CA PHE A 35 -0.33 4.57 -8.18
C PHE A 35 0.39 5.86 -8.60
N ASP A 36 0.80 5.96 -9.87
CA ASP A 36 1.40 7.19 -10.39
C ASP A 36 0.41 8.36 -10.34
N LYS A 37 -0.84 8.16 -10.78
CA LYS A 37 -1.90 9.17 -10.64
C LYS A 37 -2.13 9.59 -9.19
N ILE A 38 -2.11 8.65 -8.25
CA ILE A 38 -2.24 8.97 -6.82
C ILE A 38 -1.09 9.88 -6.38
N LEU A 39 0.16 9.55 -6.75
CA LEU A 39 1.32 10.37 -6.40
C LEU A 39 1.27 11.76 -7.04
N GLN A 40 0.79 11.88 -8.28
CA GLN A 40 0.62 13.15 -8.98
C GLN A 40 -0.31 14.12 -8.23
N GLU A 41 -1.31 13.64 -7.47
CA GLU A 41 -2.16 14.51 -6.64
C GLU A 41 -1.38 15.22 -5.52
N PHE A 42 -0.22 14.69 -5.15
CA PHE A 42 0.65 15.20 -4.10
C PHE A 42 1.91 15.91 -4.62
N ASP A 43 2.09 15.97 -5.94
CA ASP A 43 3.25 16.63 -6.54
C ASP A 43 3.40 18.09 -6.07
N GLY A 44 4.65 18.49 -5.80
CA GLY A 44 5.00 19.81 -5.27
C GLY A 44 4.57 20.09 -3.83
N LYS A 45 4.01 19.13 -3.09
CA LYS A 45 3.58 19.30 -1.68
C LYS A 45 4.53 18.62 -0.70
N ASN A 46 4.58 19.13 0.53
CA ASN A 46 5.27 18.46 1.62
C ASN A 46 4.44 17.25 2.09
N ILE A 47 4.94 16.05 1.84
CA ILE A 47 4.26 14.79 2.15
C ILE A 47 5.10 13.85 3.03
N MET A 48 4.43 12.86 3.59
CA MET A 48 5.01 11.71 4.26
C MET A 48 4.47 10.46 3.56
N ILE A 49 5.36 9.58 3.11
CA ILE A 49 5.01 8.29 2.49
C ILE A 49 5.34 7.18 3.47
N SER A 50 4.46 6.18 3.59
CA SER A 50 4.67 4.98 4.40
C SER A 50 4.39 3.75 3.53
N ILE A 51 5.36 2.83 3.46
CA ILE A 51 5.26 1.55 2.76
C ILE A 51 5.43 0.44 3.80
N LYS A 52 4.54 -0.56 3.78
CA LYS A 52 4.56 -1.69 4.71
C LYS A 52 4.38 -2.98 3.94
N GLU A 53 5.26 -3.94 4.19
CA GLU A 53 5.15 -5.31 3.72
C GLU A 53 4.97 -6.22 4.94
N ASP A 54 3.90 -7.01 4.96
CA ASP A 54 3.67 -8.02 5.99
C ASP A 54 4.15 -9.37 5.43
N VAL A 55 5.27 -9.87 5.97
CA VAL A 55 5.83 -11.18 5.61
C VAL A 55 5.43 -12.19 6.69
N GLU A 56 4.73 -13.26 6.30
CA GLU A 56 4.50 -14.38 7.21
C GLU A 56 5.82 -15.10 7.48
N LEU A 57 6.18 -15.21 8.76
CA LEU A 57 7.34 -16.00 9.16
C LEU A 57 6.99 -17.48 9.05
N PRO A 58 7.92 -18.33 8.58
CA PRO A 58 7.70 -19.77 8.57
C PRO A 58 7.41 -20.23 10.00
N VAL A 59 6.32 -20.98 10.16
CA VAL A 59 6.05 -21.68 11.42
C VAL A 59 7.20 -22.68 11.60
N LYS A 60 7.97 -22.52 12.67
CA LYS A 60 9.01 -23.48 13.00
C LYS A 60 8.26 -24.74 13.40
N ASP A 61 8.20 -25.73 12.50
CA ASP A 61 7.76 -27.06 12.87
C ASP A 61 8.64 -27.47 14.06
N GLU A 62 8.01 -27.65 15.22
CA GLU A 62 8.65 -28.28 16.36
C GLU A 62 8.91 -29.73 15.96
N GLU A 63 10.08 -29.95 15.36
CA GLU A 63 10.66 -31.27 15.17
C GLU A 63 10.76 -31.97 16.54
N GLY A 64 9.91 -32.97 16.75
CA GLY A 64 10.24 -34.26 17.34
C GLY A 64 10.55 -34.30 18.84
N GLU A 65 9.65 -34.94 19.59
CA GLU A 65 10.00 -35.99 20.57
C GLU A 65 8.97 -37.14 20.51
#